data_AF-A0A9E5V7F3-F1
#
_entry.id   AF-A0A9E5V7F3-F1
#
_cell.length_a   1.000
_cell.length_b   1.000
_cell.length_c   1.000
_cell.angle_alpha   90.00
_cell.angle_beta   90.00
_cell.angle_gamma   90.00
#
_symmetry.space_group_name_H-M   'P 1'
#
loop_
_entity.id
_entity.type
_entity.pdbx_description
1 polymer ?
#
loop_
_entity_poly.entity_id
_entity_poly.type
_entity_poly.pdbx_seq_one_letter_code
_entity_poly.pdbx_strand_id
1 'polypeptide(L)' 'MKNITSEIVFLIEEDPESGYVATALGKSIFTQASDVATLKEMVRDAVRCHFPEERTRPKVIRLHFVRDEVIAS' A
#
# COMPACT_ATOMS: atom_id res chain seq x y z
N MET A 1 7.92 23.58 13.80
CA MET A 1 6.78 22.81 13.26
C MET A 1 7.32 21.63 12.45
N LYS A 2 6.94 20.38 12.76
CA LYS A 2 7.18 19.27 11.81
C LYS A 2 6.20 19.46 10.65
N ASN A 3 6.66 19.38 9.40
CA ASN A 3 5.77 19.42 8.24
C ASN A 3 4.89 18.16 8.28
N ILE A 4 3.63 18.30 8.72
CA ILE A 4 2.67 17.18 8.86
C ILE A 4 1.96 16.96 7.52
N THR A 5 2.70 16.54 6.51
CA THR A 5 2.13 15.74 5.42
C THR A 5 2.52 14.31 5.70
N SER A 6 1.68 13.59 6.46
CA SER A 6 1.91 12.18 6.76
C SER A 6 1.77 11.36 5.49
N GLU A 7 2.87 10.73 5.10
CA GLU A 7 2.93 9.77 4.01
C GLU A 7 2.80 8.36 4.57
N ILE A 8 2.08 7.49 3.86
CA ILE A 8 2.11 6.05 4.07
C ILE A 8 2.65 5.36 2.82
N VAL A 9 3.53 4.41 3.02
CA VAL A 9 4.20 3.67 1.96
C VAL A 9 3.66 2.25 1.95
N PHE A 10 3.24 1.78 0.78
CA PHE A 10 2.90 0.38 0.56
C PHE A 10 3.97 -0.26 -0.32
N LEU A 11 4.44 -1.44 0.09
CA LEU A 11 5.15 -2.36 -0.78
C LEU A 11 4.14 -3.10 -1.64
N ILE A 12 4.34 -3.07 -2.96
CA ILE A 12 3.48 -3.79 -3.90
C ILE A 12 4.27 -4.92 -4.54
N GLU A 13 3.80 -6.13 -4.36
CA GLU A 13 4.36 -7.35 -4.93
C GLU A 13 3.40 -7.89 -5.98
N GLU A 14 3.94 -8.33 -7.12
CA GLU A 14 3.18 -9.10 -8.09
C GLU A 14 3.01 -10.53 -7.57
N ASP A 15 1.77 -10.97 -7.50
CA ASP A 15 1.42 -12.34 -7.14
C ASP A 15 0.84 -13.05 -8.37
N PRO A 16 1.48 -14.12 -8.88
CA PRO A 16 1.07 -14.77 -10.12
C PRO A 16 -0.35 -15.34 -10.11
N GLU A 17 -0.92 -15.63 -8.93
CA GLU A 17 -2.25 -16.23 -8.80
C GLU A 17 -3.35 -15.18 -8.53
N SER A 18 -3.03 -14.14 -7.75
CA SER A 18 -4.00 -13.15 -7.23
C SER A 18 -3.81 -11.74 -7.79
N GLY A 19 -2.77 -11.50 -8.60
CA GLY A 19 -2.47 -10.24 -9.28
C GLY A 19 -1.45 -9.41 -8.52
N TYR A 20 -1.91 -8.62 -7.55
CA TYR A 20 -1.07 -7.73 -6.77
C TYR A 20 -1.43 -7.79 -5.30
N VAL A 21 -0.40 -7.82 -4.45
CA VAL A 21 -0.51 -7.70 -3.00
C VAL A 21 0.11 -6.39 -2.55
N ALA A 22 -0.57 -5.65 -1.68
CA ALA A 22 -0.10 -4.39 -1.11
C ALA A 22 -0.01 -4.50 0.41
N THR A 23 1.18 -4.21 0.95
CA THR A 23 1.46 -4.23 2.39
C THR A 23 1.98 -2.88 2.85
N ALA A 24 1.34 -2.27 3.85
CA ALA A 24 1.79 -0.99 4.40
C ALA A 24 3.04 -1.17 5.28
N LEU A 25 4.06 -0.33 5.08
CA LEU A 25 5.24 -0.30 5.93
C LEU A 25 4.91 0.31 7.30
N GLY A 26 5.21 -0.43 8.37
CA GLY A 26 4.99 0.02 9.75
C GLY A 26 3.52 0.11 10.18
N LYS A 27 2.60 -0.46 9.41
CA LYS A 27 1.16 -0.54 9.72
C LYS A 27 0.62 -1.91 9.31
N SER A 28 -0.29 -2.45 10.10
CA SER A 28 -0.99 -3.70 9.77
C SER A 28 -2.14 -3.44 8.80
N ILE A 29 -1.82 -3.02 7.58
CA ILE A 29 -2.77 -2.80 6.49
C ILE A 29 -2.32 -3.63 5.30
N PHE A 30 -3.22 -4.49 4.82
CA PHE A 30 -2.98 -5.43 3.73
C PHE A 30 -4.18 -5.39 2.77
N THR A 31 -3.92 -5.38 1.48
CA THR A 31 -4.95 -5.46 0.43
C THR A 31 -4.43 -6.22 -0.77
N GLN A 32 -5.30 -6.83 -1.56
CA GLN A 32 -4.93 -7.52 -2.79
C GLN A 32 -5.94 -7.21 -3.90
N ALA A 33 -5.51 -7.23 -5.16
CA ALA A 33 -6.42 -7.13 -6.30
C ALA A 33 -5.80 -7.71 -7.57
N SER A 34 -6.65 -8.14 -8.50
CA SER A 34 -6.22 -8.69 -9.81
C SER A 34 -5.55 -7.67 -10.72
N ASP A 35 -5.78 -6.37 -10.49
CA ASP A 35 -5.24 -5.30 -11.31
C ASP A 35 -4.91 -4.06 -10.47
N VAL A 36 -4.01 -3.22 -11.00
CA VAL A 36 -3.48 -2.04 -10.31
C VAL A 36 -4.55 -0.97 -10.05
N ALA A 37 -5.58 -0.86 -10.90
CA ALA A 37 -6.62 0.14 -10.71
C ALA A 37 -7.49 -0.23 -9.50
N THR A 38 -7.94 -1.48 -9.44
CA THR A 38 -8.68 -2.03 -8.30
C THR A 38 -7.84 -2.01 -7.02
N LEU A 39 -6.55 -2.35 -7.10
CA LEU A 39 -5.63 -2.29 -5.96
C LEU A 39 -5.57 -0.89 -5.35
N LYS A 40 -5.47 0.15 -6.19
CA LYS A 40 -5.42 1.55 -5.74
C LYS A 40 -6.68 1.95 -4.98
N GLU A 41 -7.86 1.51 -5.42
CA GLU A 41 -9.09 1.78 -4.68
C GLU A 41 -9.13 1.04 -3.34
N MET A 42 -8.78 -0.25 -3.33
CA MET A 42 -8.75 -1.04 -2.10
C MET A 42 -7.74 -0.48 -1.09
N VAL A 43 -6.56 -0.04 -1.53
CA VAL A 43 -5.58 0.62 -0.66
C VAL A 43 -6.15 1.89 -0.05
N ARG A 44 -6.82 2.75 -0.83
CA ARG A 44 -7.44 3.97 -0.30
C ARG A 44 -8.52 3.64 0.73
N ASP A 45 -9.34 2.63 0.48
CA ASP A 45 -10.39 2.19 1.40
C ASP A 45 -9.81 1.61 2.69
N ALA A 46 -8.77 0.79 2.59
CA ALA A 46 -8.08 0.23 3.76
C ALA A 46 -7.43 1.34 4.60
N VAL A 47 -6.81 2.35 3.97
CA VAL A 47 -6.29 3.53 4.68
C VAL A 47 -7.42 4.33 5.33
N ARG A 48 -8.56 4.53 4.65
CA ARG A 48 -9.73 5.21 5.24
C ARG A 48 -10.28 4.45 6.45
N CYS A 49 -10.36 3.13 6.38
CA CYS A 49 -10.83 2.26 7.44
C CYS A 49 -9.88 2.26 8.65
N HIS A 50 -8.58 2.17 8.41
CA HIS A 50 -7.56 2.15 9.47
C HIS A 50 -7.38 3.52 10.14
N PHE A 51 -7.60 4.62 9.42
CA PHE A 51 -7.53 6.00 9.92
C PHE A 51 -8.90 6.69 9.82
N PRO A 52 -9.83 6.39 10.76
CA PRO A 52 -11.17 6.95 10.73
C PRO A 52 -11.17 8.48 10.94
N GLU A 53 -10.24 8.99 11.74
CA GLU A 53 -10.06 10.43 11.96
C GLU A 53 -9.27 11.10 10.83
N GLU A 54 -9.85 12.12 10.19
CA GLU A 54 -9.20 12.81 9.07
C GLU A 54 -7.89 13.51 9.42
N ARG A 55 -7.71 13.87 10.69
CA ARG A 55 -6.51 14.55 11.21
C ARG A 55 -5.30 13.61 11.27
N THR A 56 -5.53 12.31 11.46
CA THR A 56 -4.48 11.29 11.56
C THR A 56 -4.26 10.56 10.24
N ARG A 57 -5.22 10.65 9.30
CA ARG A 57 -5.14 10.00 7.99
C ARG A 57 -3.98 10.54 7.13
N PRO A 58 -3.12 9.65 6.59
CA PRO A 58 -2.12 10.01 5.61
C PRO A 58 -2.71 10.79 4.44
N LYS A 59 -2.02 11.87 4.02
CA LYS A 59 -2.43 12.70 2.87
C LYS A 59 -1.82 12.23 1.56
N VAL A 60 -0.74 11.45 1.65
CA VAL A 60 -0.07 10.86 0.49
C VAL A 60 0.05 9.35 0.72
N ILE A 61 -0.34 8.58 -0.28
CA ILE A 61 -0.14 7.13 -0.35
C ILE A 61 0.89 6.89 -1.45
N ARG A 62 2.07 6.39 -1.09
CA ARG A 62 3.09 5.99 -2.05
C ARG A 62 3.05 4.48 -2.25
N LEU A 63 2.84 4.05 -3.49
CA LEU A 63 2.91 2.64 -3.88
C LEU A 63 4.31 2.37 -4.43
N HIS A 64 5.05 1.49 -3.78
CA HIS A 64 6.38 1.07 -4.21
C HIS A 64 6.29 -0.34 -4.79
N PHE A 65 6.20 -0.41 -6.13
CA PHE A 65 6.22 -1.69 -6.85
C PHE A 65 7.62 -2.27 -6.80
N VAL A 66 7.73 -3.49 -6.29
CA VAL A 66 8.96 -4.26 -6.25
C VAL A 66 8.80 -5.52 -7.08
N ARG A 67 9.92 -5.96 -7.65
CA ARG A 67 10.02 -7.21 -8.36
C ARG A 67 11.25 -7.92 -7.83
N ASP A 68 11.03 -9.01 -7.11
CA ASP A 68 12.11 -9.84 -6.61
C ASP A 68 12.52 -10.84 -7.68
N GLU A 69 13.81 -10.82 -8.02
CA GLU A 69 14.41 -11.79 -8.94
C GLU A 69 15.29 -12.76 -8.15
N VAL A 70 15.09 -14.05 -8.38
CA VAL A 70 15.90 -15.11 -7.78
C VAL A 70 16.80 -15.69 -8.86
N ILE A 71 18.11 -15.61 -8.63
CA ILE A 71 19.13 -16.22 -9.47
C ILE A 71 19.92 -17.27 -8.68
N ALA A 72 20.44 -18.28 -9.38
CA ALA A 72 21.38 -19.23 -8.78
C ALA A 72 22.77 -18.60 -8.64
N SER A 73 23.51 -18.99 -7.60
CA SER A 73 24.90 -18.56 -7.33
C SER A 73 25.92 -19.31 -8.19
#